data_AF-A0A0W0TNL9-F1
#
_entry.id   AF-A0A0W0TNL9-F1
#
_cell.length_a   1.000
_cell.length_b   1.000
_cell.length_c   1.000
_cell.angle_alpha   90.00
_cell.angle_beta   90.00
_cell.angle_gamma   90.00
#
_symmetry.space_group_name_H-M   'P 1'
#
loop_
_entity.id
_entity.type
_entity.pdbx_description
1 polymer ?
#
loop_
_entity_poly.entity_id
_entity_poly.type
_entity_poly.pdbx_seq_one_letter_code
_entity_poly.pdbx_strand_id
1 'polypeptide(L)'
;MTYNFNPHRPIKIWLSKNPASFLNLENRARLIKMRATNPTDEINYIYESSLLSAQALKDFEIFCKKYQIVPKDVQKDVIPNCTTAEEKNLIKNYQDQITNLDAGGLVFICF
;
A
#
# COMPACT_ATOMS: atom_id res chain seq x y z
N MET A 1 -24.43 -15.57 9.02
CA MET A 1 -23.51 -14.60 9.62
C MET A 1 -23.76 -13.26 8.94
N THR A 2 -24.16 -12.23 9.68
CA THR A 2 -24.27 -10.86 9.16
C THR A 2 -22.87 -10.26 9.12
N TYR A 3 -22.39 -9.94 7.92
CA TYR A 3 -21.10 -9.27 7.75
C TYR A 3 -21.24 -7.79 8.14
N ASN A 4 -20.56 -7.37 9.20
CA ASN A 4 -20.50 -5.96 9.60
C ASN A 4 -19.37 -5.27 8.82
N PHE A 5 -19.75 -4.54 7.77
CA PHE A 5 -18.83 -3.66 7.05
C PHE A 5 -18.58 -2.38 7.85
N ASN A 6 -17.32 -2.05 8.10
CA ASN A 6 -16.94 -0.80 8.74
C ASN A 6 -16.33 0.17 7.70
N PRO A 7 -17.08 1.20 7.25
CA PRO A 7 -16.57 2.16 6.26
C PRO A 7 -15.45 3.06 6.79
N HIS A 8 -15.25 3.14 8.10
CA HIS A 8 -14.25 3.99 8.76
C HIS A 8 -12.84 3.39 8.81
N ARG A 9 -12.60 2.29 8.07
CA ARG A 9 -11.29 1.64 7.92
C ARG A 9 -10.92 1.51 6.45
N PRO A 10 -10.76 2.63 5.71
CA PRO A 10 -10.39 2.57 4.31
C PRO A 10 -8.99 1.99 4.13
N ILE A 11 -8.86 1.05 3.19
CA ILE A 11 -7.58 0.52 2.72
C ILE A 11 -7.23 1.18 1.39
N LYS A 12 -6.01 1.68 1.27
CA LYS A 12 -5.44 2.23 0.04
C LYS A 12 -4.21 1.42 -0.33
N ILE A 13 -4.08 1.04 -1.58
CA ILE A 13 -2.96 0.25 -2.09
C ILE A 13 -2.23 1.09 -3.13
N TRP A 14 -0.91 1.18 -3.03
CA TRP A 14 -0.10 1.86 -4.03
C TRP A 14 1.30 1.24 -4.12
N LEU A 15 1.67 0.86 -5.34
CA LEU A 15 2.97 0.31 -5.67
C LEU A 15 3.66 1.30 -6.61
N SER A 16 4.77 1.88 -6.17
CA SER A 16 5.45 2.89 -6.99
C SER A 16 6.35 2.25 -8.03
N LYS A 17 6.24 2.70 -9.29
CA LYS A 17 7.23 2.40 -10.34
C LYS A 17 8.50 3.24 -10.21
N ASN A 18 8.46 4.34 -9.45
CA ASN A 18 9.58 5.25 -9.31
C ASN A 18 10.19 5.10 -7.91
N PRO A 19 11.41 4.53 -7.78
CA PRO A 19 12.05 4.33 -6.48
C PRO A 19 12.33 5.63 -5.71
N ALA A 20 12.43 6.76 -6.39
CA ALA A 20 12.63 8.06 -5.76
C ALA A 20 11.33 8.70 -5.23
N SER A 21 10.17 8.14 -5.53
CA SER A 21 8.89 8.73 -5.14
C SER A 21 7.91 7.69 -4.63
N PHE A 22 7.54 7.77 -3.34
CA PHE A 22 6.56 6.87 -2.74
C PHE A 22 5.13 7.09 -3.25
N LEU A 23 4.82 8.31 -3.69
CA LEU A 23 3.50 8.72 -4.17
C LEU A 23 3.62 10.00 -4.98
N ASN A 24 2.84 10.13 -6.05
CA ASN A 24 2.75 11.37 -6.81
C ASN A 24 2.05 12.48 -5.99
N LEU A 25 2.24 13.74 -6.40
CA LEU A 25 1.72 14.90 -5.66
C LEU A 25 0.19 14.89 -5.56
N GLU A 26 -0.50 14.50 -6.64
CA GLU A 26 -1.97 14.44 -6.69
C GLU A 26 -2.54 13.46 -5.66
N ASN A 27 -1.98 12.26 -5.57
CA ASN A 27 -2.43 11.24 -4.62
C ASN A 27 -2.07 11.61 -3.18
N ARG A 28 -0.95 12.31 -2.95
CA ARG A 28 -0.65 12.91 -1.63
C ARG A 28 -1.75 13.90 -1.23
N ALA A 29 -2.12 14.81 -2.13
CA ALA A 29 -3.18 15.79 -1.87
C ALA A 29 -4.53 15.11 -1.59
N ARG A 30 -4.87 14.03 -2.32
CA ARG A 30 -6.07 13.22 -2.07
C ARG A 30 -6.09 12.59 -0.68
N LEU A 31 -4.97 12.00 -0.23
CA LEU A 31 -4.88 11.42 1.11
C LEU A 31 -5.03 12.48 2.21
N ILE A 32 -4.40 13.65 2.02
CA ILE A 32 -4.54 14.77 2.97
C ILE A 32 -6.00 15.21 3.05
N LYS A 33 -6.66 15.37 1.91
CA LYS A 33 -8.09 15.72 1.86
C LYS A 33 -8.94 14.66 2.56
N MET A 34 -8.67 13.38 2.32
CA MET A 34 -9.39 12.27 2.96
C MET A 34 -9.23 12.27 4.47
N ARG A 35 -8.02 12.53 4.98
CA ARG A 35 -7.75 12.70 6.42
C ARG A 35 -8.44 13.93 6.99
N ALA A 36 -8.48 15.05 6.27
CA ALA A 36 -9.18 16.25 6.72
C ALA A 36 -10.70 16.04 6.82
N THR A 37 -11.30 15.28 5.90
CA THR A 37 -12.73 14.95 5.93
C THR A 37 -13.05 13.89 6.99
N ASN A 38 -12.13 12.95 7.25
CA ASN A 38 -12.32 11.85 8.19
C ASN A 38 -11.17 11.82 9.22
N PRO A 39 -11.17 12.73 10.20
CA PRO A 39 -10.03 12.90 11.12
C PRO A 39 -9.83 11.71 12.05
N THR A 40 -10.89 10.96 12.37
CA THR A 40 -10.86 9.82 13.30
C THR A 40 -10.67 8.47 12.64
N ASP A 41 -10.78 8.40 11.31
CA ASP A 41 -10.78 7.12 10.61
C ASP A 41 -9.38 6.50 10.54
N GLU A 42 -9.32 5.18 10.55
CA GLU A 42 -8.05 4.48 10.40
C GLU A 42 -7.73 4.28 8.92
N ILE A 43 -6.88 5.15 8.38
CA ILE A 43 -6.46 5.09 6.98
C ILE A 43 -5.29 4.12 6.86
N ASN A 44 -5.55 2.93 6.34
CA ASN A 44 -4.53 1.92 6.08
C ASN A 44 -3.95 2.12 4.67
N TYR A 45 -2.62 2.14 4.56
CA TYR A 45 -1.91 2.32 3.30
C TYR A 45 -0.92 1.17 3.06
N ILE A 46 -1.23 0.34 2.08
CA ILE A 46 -0.42 -0.80 1.68
C ILE A 46 0.59 -0.36 0.61
N TYR A 47 1.86 -0.65 0.86
CA TYR A 47 2.98 -0.31 -0.02
C TYR A 47 4.01 -1.44 -0.06
N GLU A 48 4.87 -1.41 -1.07
CA GLU A 48 5.96 -2.37 -1.24
C GLU A 48 7.29 -1.66 -1.01
N SER A 49 7.99 -2.00 0.07
CA SER A 49 9.23 -1.32 0.44
C SER A 49 10.38 -1.61 -0.50
N SER A 50 10.39 -2.79 -1.14
CA SER A 50 11.44 -3.18 -2.09
C SER A 50 11.48 -2.30 -3.35
N LEU A 51 10.38 -1.64 -3.70
CA LEU A 51 10.29 -0.74 -4.84
C LEU A 51 10.79 0.68 -4.56
N LEU A 52 11.10 1.01 -3.31
CA LEU A 52 11.42 2.38 -2.89
C LEU A 52 12.85 2.51 -2.42
N SER A 53 13.47 3.64 -2.75
CA SER A 53 14.75 4.04 -2.19
C SER A 53 14.62 4.35 -0.69
N ALA A 54 15.73 4.22 0.04
CA ALA A 54 15.77 4.55 1.47
C ALA A 54 15.31 5.98 1.76
N GLN A 55 15.58 6.94 0.87
CA GLN A 55 15.11 8.32 1.03
C GLN A 55 13.60 8.43 0.84
N ALA A 56 13.04 7.80 -0.20
CA ALA A 56 11.61 7.79 -0.44
C ALA A 56 10.83 7.11 0.71
N LEU A 57 11.40 6.06 1.30
CA LEU A 57 10.85 5.40 2.50
C LEU A 57 10.83 6.34 3.70
N LYS A 58 11.93 7.06 3.97
CA LYS A 58 11.97 8.06 5.05
C LYS A 58 10.93 9.16 4.84
N ASP A 59 10.82 9.69 3.64
CA ASP A 59 9.84 10.73 3.30
C ASP A 59 8.41 10.21 3.46
N PHE A 60 8.17 8.94 3.09
CA PHE A 60 6.89 8.28 3.27
C PHE A 60 6.53 8.09 4.75
N GLU A 61 7.46 7.62 5.57
CA GLU A 61 7.24 7.46 7.01
C GLU A 61 6.92 8.80 7.70
N ILE A 62 7.63 9.87 7.32
CA ILE A 62 7.36 11.23 7.80
C ILE A 62 5.95 11.66 7.39
N PHE A 63 5.57 11.41 6.13
CA PHE A 63 4.22 11.71 5.64
C PHE A 63 3.14 10.94 6.41
N CYS A 64 3.33 9.64 6.62
CA CYS A 64 2.40 8.80 7.37
C CYS A 64 2.24 9.26 8.81
N LYS A 65 3.35 9.57 9.50
CA LYS A 65 3.32 10.11 10.87
C LYS A 65 2.57 11.44 10.93
N LYS A 66 2.83 12.34 9.98
CA LYS A 66 2.19 13.67 9.93
C LYS A 66 0.67 13.58 9.77
N TYR A 67 0.18 12.66 8.96
CA TYR A 67 -1.25 12.54 8.66
C TYR A 67 -1.93 11.34 9.34
N GLN A 68 -1.27 10.73 10.33
CA GLN A 68 -1.77 9.57 11.08
C GLN A 68 -2.27 8.45 10.15
N ILE A 69 -1.52 8.18 9.08
CA ILE A 69 -1.80 7.08 8.16
C ILE A 69 -1.04 5.86 8.68
N VAL A 70 -1.68 4.69 8.65
CA VAL A 70 -1.08 3.42 9.08
C VAL A 70 -0.43 2.76 7.86
N PRO A 71 0.90 2.80 7.71
CA PRO A 71 1.58 2.11 6.62
C PRO A 71 1.59 0.60 6.89
N LYS A 72 1.42 -0.20 5.83
CA LYS A 72 1.51 -1.66 5.83
C LYS A 72 2.41 -2.09 4.69
N ASP A 73 3.55 -2.64 5.01
CA ASP A 73 4.48 -3.20 4.02
C ASP A 73 3.99 -4.58 3.58
N VAL A 74 3.84 -4.80 2.28
CA VAL A 74 3.39 -6.09 1.75
C VAL A 74 4.28 -7.24 2.24
N GLN A 75 5.60 -7.08 2.22
CA GLN A 75 6.54 -8.16 2.57
C GLN A 75 6.54 -8.46 4.07
N LYS A 76 6.35 -7.45 4.91
CA LYS A 76 6.49 -7.57 6.36
C LYS A 76 5.16 -7.75 7.09
N ASP A 77 4.11 -7.08 6.62
CA ASP A 77 2.82 -6.99 7.31
C ASP A 77 1.70 -7.79 6.63
N VAL A 78 1.79 -8.07 5.32
CA VAL A 78 0.72 -8.76 4.57
C VAL A 78 1.07 -10.22 4.32
N ILE A 79 2.16 -10.49 3.60
CA ILE A 79 2.56 -11.85 3.19
C ILE A 79 2.67 -12.83 4.37
N PRO A 80 3.25 -12.48 5.53
CA PRO A 80 3.35 -13.42 6.66
C PRO A 80 2.00 -13.90 7.22
N ASN A 81 0.92 -13.13 6.99
CA ASN A 81 -0.43 -13.45 7.46
C ASN A 81 -1.21 -14.32 6.46
N CYS A 82 -0.69 -14.53 5.26
CA CYS A 82 -1.28 -15.37 4.22
C CYS A 82 -0.87 -16.83 4.43
N THR A 83 -1.80 -17.67 4.88
CA THR A 83 -1.50 -19.04 5.34
C THR A 83 -2.05 -20.11 4.39
N THR A 84 -3.12 -19.80 3.66
CA THR A 84 -3.81 -20.74 2.77
C THR A 84 -3.02 -21.01 1.49
N ALA A 85 -3.35 -22.10 0.80
CA ALA A 85 -2.68 -22.47 -0.45
C ALA A 85 -3.01 -21.48 -1.58
N GLU A 86 -4.24 -20.99 -1.60
CA GLU A 86 -4.75 -20.00 -2.55
C GLU A 86 -4.02 -18.67 -2.38
N GLU A 87 -3.88 -18.17 -1.15
CA GLU A 87 -3.13 -16.94 -0.88
C GLU A 87 -1.65 -17.07 -1.26
N LYS A 88 -1.01 -18.22 -1.01
CA LYS A 88 0.37 -18.47 -1.43
C LYS A 88 0.54 -18.44 -2.95
N ASN A 89 -0.44 -18.95 -3.70
CA ASN A 89 -0.44 -18.85 -5.16
C ASN A 89 -0.59 -17.39 -5.62
N LEU A 90 -1.45 -16.61 -4.95
CA LEU A 90 -1.59 -15.18 -5.23
C LEU A 90 -0.31 -14.40 -4.93
N ILE A 91 0.37 -14.72 -3.82
CA ILE A 91 1.66 -14.10 -3.46
C ILE A 91 2.72 -14.41 -4.51
N LYS A 92 2.78 -15.65 -5.00
CA LYS A 92 3.72 -16.03 -6.07
C LYS A 92 3.48 -15.19 -7.33
N ASN A 93 2.23 -15.10 -7.77
CA ASN A 93 1.86 -14.29 -8.92
C ASN A 93 2.19 -12.80 -8.71
N TYR A 94 1.95 -12.28 -7.51
CA TYR A 94 2.30 -10.91 -7.12
C TYR A 94 3.82 -10.68 -7.21
N GLN A 95 4.62 -11.56 -6.61
CA GLN A 95 6.09 -11.46 -6.64
C GLN A 95 6.66 -11.55 -8.06
N ASP A 96 6.09 -12.43 -8.89
CA ASP A 96 6.45 -12.53 -10.31
C ASP A 96 6.15 -11.22 -11.06
N GLN A 97 5.04 -10.55 -10.77
CA GLN A 97 4.72 -9.25 -11.37
C GLN A 97 5.64 -8.12 -10.89
N ILE A 98 5.95 -8.08 -9.59
CA ILE A 98 6.88 -7.10 -9.02
C ILE A 98 8.29 -7.24 -9.62
N THR A 99 8.76 -8.47 -9.82
CA THR A 99 10.09 -8.73 -10.38
C THR A 99 10.17 -8.33 -11.86
N ASN A 100 9.05 -8.46 -12.60
CA ASN A 100 8.96 -8.15 -14.02
C ASN A 100 8.37 -6.75 -14.30
N LEU A 101 8.37 -5.84 -13.31
CA LEU A 101 7.72 -4.52 -13.43
C LEU A 101 8.28 -3.69 -14.60
N ASP A 102 9.59 -3.80 -14.86
CA ASP A 102 10.30 -3.10 -15.92
C ASP A 102 10.14 -3.75 -17.31
N ALA A 103 9.72 -5.02 -17.36
CA ALA A 103 9.49 -5.78 -18.59
C ALA A 103 8.05 -5.65 -19.13
N GLY A 104 7.27 -4.70 -18.60
CA GLY A 104 5.86 -4.51 -18.95
C GLY A 104 4.87 -4.99 -17.88
N GLY A 105 5.32 -5.28 -16.65
CA GLY A 105 4.46 -5.61 -15.53
C GLY A 105 3.41 -4.52 -15.26
N LEU A 106 2.14 -4.94 -15.24
CA LEU A 106 0.99 -4.10 -14.90
C LEU A 106 0.97 -3.85 -13.39
N VAL A 107 1.00 -2.59 -12.97
CA VAL A 107 0.83 -2.18 -11.55
C VAL A 107 -0.64 -2.28 -11.08
N PHE A 108 -1.54 -2.79 -11.93
CA PHE A 108 -2.99 -2.75 -11.73
C PHE A 108 -3.64 -4.05 -11.24
N ILE A 109 -2.90 -5.12 -10.98
CA ILE A 109 -3.52 -6.35 -10.47
C ILE A 109 -3.27 -6.48 -8.96
N CYS A 110 -4.15 -5.85 -8.19
CA CYS A 110 -4.42 -6.24 -6.80
C CYS A 110 -5.96 -6.25 -6.65
N PHE A 111 -6.51 -7.45 -6.45
CA PHE A 111 -7.93 -7.73 -6.22
C PHE A 111 -8.43 -7.15 -4.90
#